data_AF-A0A960P2E4-F1
#
_entry.id   AF-A0A960P2E4-F1
#
_cell.length_a   1.000
_cell.length_b   1.000
_cell.length_c   1.000
_cell.angle_alpha   90.00
_cell.angle_beta   90.00
_cell.angle_gamma   90.00
#
_symmetry.space_group_name_H-M   'P 1'
#
loop_
_entity.id
_entity.type
_entity.pdbx_description
1 polymer ?
#
loop_
_entity_poly.entity_id
_entity_poly.type
_entity_poly.pdbx_seq_one_letter_code
_entity_poly.pdbx_strand_id
1 'polypeptide(L)'
;MAELTEKLIDGRAGEAALIDEFGETTWSELDDHTNRAVNALRALGLGTHDTIALMCGNRREFFEVFTAAAHGGWVVVPVNWHWVADELAYVIQNSGSRAVLVDERFVEVAVAARQDERS
;
A
#
# COMPACT_ATOMS: atom_id res chain seq x y z
N MET A 1 0.11 -5.77 16.32
CA MET A 1 -0.16 -7.09 15.76
C MET A 1 -1.38 -6.97 14.90
N ALA A 2 -1.24 -7.32 13.63
CA ALA A 2 -2.32 -7.29 12.68
C ALA A 2 -3.25 -8.49 12.95
N GLU A 3 -4.40 -8.25 13.57
CA GLU A 3 -5.37 -9.33 13.88
C GLU A 3 -5.81 -10.10 12.61
N LEU A 4 -5.71 -9.49 11.43
CA LEU A 4 -6.10 -10.08 10.16
C LEU A 4 -5.21 -11.26 9.76
N THR A 5 -3.92 -11.19 10.05
CA THR A 5 -2.90 -12.18 9.65
C THR A 5 -2.64 -13.22 10.73
N GLU A 6 -2.99 -12.95 11.99
CA GLU A 6 -2.75 -13.83 13.13
C GLU A 6 -3.24 -15.27 12.91
N LYS A 7 -4.46 -15.45 12.40
CA LYS A 7 -5.02 -16.78 12.09
C LYS A 7 -4.37 -17.47 10.89
N LEU A 8 -3.79 -16.70 9.98
CA LEU A 8 -3.12 -17.24 8.80
C LEU A 8 -1.69 -17.70 9.12
N ILE A 9 -1.07 -17.08 10.13
CA ILE A 9 0.29 -17.40 10.61
C ILE A 9 0.31 -18.66 11.48
N ASP A 10 -0.79 -19.00 12.14
CA ASP A 10 -0.86 -20.14 13.07
C ASP A 10 -0.40 -21.45 12.41
N GLY A 11 0.71 -22.01 12.91
CA GLY A 11 1.36 -23.20 12.36
C GLY A 11 2.13 -23.01 11.05
N ARG A 12 2.15 -21.81 10.45
CA ARG A 12 2.65 -21.53 9.10
C ARG A 12 3.67 -20.40 9.00
N ALA A 13 4.17 -19.91 10.15
CA ALA A 13 5.03 -18.72 10.23
C ALA A 13 6.22 -18.71 9.25
N GLY A 14 6.87 -19.86 9.05
CA GLY A 14 8.01 -20.03 8.14
C GLY A 14 7.66 -20.52 6.73
N GLU A 15 6.38 -20.64 6.40
CA GLU A 15 5.95 -20.98 5.04
C GLU A 15 5.84 -19.72 4.17
N ALA A 16 6.05 -19.88 2.87
CA ALA A 16 5.81 -18.86 1.87
C ALA A 16 4.38 -18.30 1.94
N ALA A 17 4.26 -16.99 2.13
CA ALA A 17 3.01 -16.25 1.96
C ALA A 17 2.92 -15.64 0.57
N LEU A 18 4.03 -15.06 0.08
CA LEU A 18 4.14 -14.43 -1.23
C LEU A 18 5.44 -14.90 -1.92
N ILE A 19 5.38 -15.08 -3.23
CA ILE A 19 6.55 -15.39 -4.07
C ILE A 19 6.49 -14.47 -5.29
N ASP A 20 7.55 -13.73 -5.53
CA ASP A 20 7.72 -12.90 -6.74
C ASP A 20 9.17 -12.96 -7.26
N GLU A 21 9.51 -12.08 -8.19
CA GLU A 21 10.84 -12.00 -8.82
C GLU A 21 11.98 -11.65 -7.84
N PHE A 22 11.66 -11.12 -6.66
CA PHE A 22 12.62 -10.80 -5.59
C PHE A 22 12.74 -11.93 -4.55
N GLY A 23 12.08 -13.08 -4.78
CA GLY A 23 12.13 -14.25 -3.91
C GLY A 23 10.86 -14.46 -3.07
N GLU A 24 11.03 -15.02 -1.88
CA GLU A 24 9.94 -15.39 -0.97
C GLU A 24 9.76 -14.35 0.14
N THR A 25 8.52 -14.12 0.55
CA THR A 25 8.15 -13.52 1.84
C THR A 25 7.34 -14.55 2.61
N THR A 26 7.79 -14.91 3.81
CA THR A 26 7.08 -15.83 4.71
C THR A 26 5.88 -15.17 5.37
N TRP A 27 4.99 -15.96 5.98
CA TRP A 27 3.86 -15.43 6.76
C TRP A 27 4.30 -14.52 7.90
N SER A 28 5.39 -14.86 8.60
CA SER A 28 5.92 -14.02 9.68
C SER A 28 6.45 -12.67 9.19
N GLU A 29 7.17 -12.66 8.06
CA GLU A 29 7.69 -11.42 7.46
C GLU A 29 6.55 -10.53 6.94
N LEU A 30 5.52 -11.13 6.32
CA LEU A 30 4.34 -10.39 5.88
C LEU A 30 3.62 -9.69 7.04
N ASP A 31 3.50 -10.34 8.20
CA ASP A 31 2.93 -9.74 9.41
C ASP A 31 3.77 -8.57 9.93
N ASP A 32 5.08 -8.76 10.00
CA ASP A 32 6.03 -7.72 10.42
C ASP A 32 5.97 -6.51 9.49
N HIS A 33 5.95 -6.74 8.18
CA HIS A 33 5.82 -5.68 7.17
C HIS A 33 4.48 -4.95 7.29
N THR A 34 3.38 -5.69 7.46
CA THR A 34 2.04 -5.16 7.68
C THR A 34 2.00 -4.27 8.92
N ASN A 35 2.51 -4.76 10.06
CA ASN A 35 2.57 -4.00 11.31
C ASN A 35 3.38 -2.71 11.15
N ARG A 36 4.53 -2.77 10.46
CA ARG A 36 5.37 -1.60 10.19
C ARG A 36 4.66 -0.57 9.33
N ALA A 37 4.01 -1.01 8.24
CA ALA A 37 3.24 -0.13 7.35
C ALA A 37 2.10 0.56 8.10
N VAL A 38 1.34 -0.19 8.92
CA VAL A 38 0.24 0.37 9.71
C VAL A 38 0.74 1.43 10.69
N ASN A 39 1.81 1.14 11.42
CA ASN A 39 2.38 2.09 12.38
C ASN A 39 2.90 3.35 11.68
N ALA A 40 3.58 3.22 10.54
CA ALA A 40 4.09 4.35 9.78
C ALA A 40 2.96 5.24 9.25
N LEU A 41 1.93 4.66 8.65
CA LEU A 41 0.79 5.41 8.10
C LEU A 41 -0.02 6.12 9.18
N ARG A 42 -0.22 5.49 10.36
CA ARG A 42 -0.82 6.16 11.52
C ARG A 42 0.03 7.32 12.03
N ALA A 43 1.35 7.16 12.08
CA ALA A 43 2.26 8.23 12.48
C ALA A 43 2.26 9.42 11.50
N LEU A 44 1.94 9.18 10.22
CA LEU A 44 1.71 10.21 9.21
C LEU A 44 0.32 10.87 9.30
N GLY A 45 -0.53 10.43 10.25
CA GLY A 45 -1.82 11.02 10.54
C GLY A 45 -3.02 10.37 9.84
N LEU A 46 -2.86 9.22 9.19
CA LEU A 46 -3.99 8.51 8.59
C LEU A 46 -4.90 7.93 9.68
N GLY A 47 -6.16 8.32 9.64
CA GLY A 47 -7.24 7.80 10.47
C GLY A 47 -8.01 6.67 9.78
N THR A 48 -8.90 6.03 10.53
CA THR A 48 -9.84 5.05 9.97
C THR A 48 -10.69 5.70 8.88
N HIS A 49 -10.98 4.94 7.82
CA HIS A 49 -11.72 5.34 6.62
C HIS A 49 -10.99 6.31 5.68
N ASP A 50 -9.73 6.69 5.98
CA ASP A 50 -8.93 7.41 5.00
C ASP A 50 -8.57 6.52 3.79
N THR A 51 -8.44 7.18 2.65
CA THR A 51 -8.13 6.54 1.37
C THR A 51 -6.64 6.68 1.03
N ILE A 52 -6.04 5.62 0.48
CA ILE A 52 -4.65 5.56 0.02
C ILE A 52 -4.65 5.21 -1.47
N ALA A 53 -4.10 6.10 -2.30
CA ALA A 53 -3.79 5.76 -3.69
C ALA A 53 -2.51 4.91 -3.72
N LEU A 54 -2.54 3.79 -4.44
CA LEU A 54 -1.40 2.89 -4.57
C LEU A 54 -1.01 2.73 -6.04
N MET A 55 0.15 3.27 -6.42
CA MET A 55 0.70 3.15 -7.77
C MET A 55 1.96 2.26 -7.75
N CYS A 56 1.77 0.98 -8.02
CA CYS A 56 2.86 0.01 -8.09
C CYS A 56 2.63 -1.03 -9.19
N GLY A 57 3.71 -1.73 -9.57
CA GLY A 57 3.62 -2.90 -10.44
C GLY A 57 3.02 -4.13 -9.73
N ASN A 58 3.05 -5.28 -10.41
CA ASN A 58 2.66 -6.57 -9.82
C ASN A 58 3.78 -7.09 -8.91
N ARG A 59 3.80 -6.64 -7.65
CA ARG A 59 4.85 -6.95 -6.66
C ARG A 59 4.26 -7.19 -5.27
N ARG A 60 5.00 -7.87 -4.39
CA ARG A 60 4.56 -8.24 -3.03
C ARG A 60 4.03 -7.06 -2.20
N GLU A 61 4.60 -5.86 -2.37
CA GLU A 61 4.23 -4.66 -1.61
C GLU A 61 2.78 -4.24 -1.85
N PHE A 62 2.19 -4.62 -2.98
CA PHE A 62 0.76 -4.46 -3.19
C PHE A 62 -0.04 -5.19 -2.12
N PHE A 63 0.30 -6.45 -1.85
CA PHE A 63 -0.36 -7.27 -0.83
C PHE A 63 -0.03 -6.80 0.58
N GLU A 64 1.18 -6.30 0.83
CA GLU A 64 1.56 -5.71 2.12
C GLU A 64 0.70 -4.47 2.42
N VAL A 65 0.56 -3.56 1.45
CA VAL A 65 -0.28 -2.35 1.59
C VAL A 65 -1.75 -2.71 1.71
N PHE A 66 -2.25 -3.70 0.95
CA PHE A 66 -3.64 -4.15 1.07
C PHE A 66 -3.93 -4.76 2.44
N THR A 67 -3.04 -5.61 2.95
CA THR A 67 -3.17 -6.21 4.29
C THR A 67 -3.10 -5.12 5.36
N ALA A 68 -2.18 -4.17 5.22
CA ALA A 68 -2.04 -3.02 6.11
C ALA A 68 -3.29 -2.13 6.10
N ALA A 69 -3.89 -1.89 4.94
CA ALA A 69 -5.13 -1.13 4.83
C ALA A 69 -6.32 -1.86 5.45
N ALA A 70 -6.46 -3.15 5.18
CA ALA A 70 -7.48 -3.99 5.81
C ALA A 70 -7.37 -3.98 7.35
N HIS A 71 -6.14 -4.01 7.89
CA HIS A 71 -5.91 -3.94 9.33
C HIS A 71 -6.05 -2.51 9.89
N GLY A 72 -5.57 -1.50 9.15
CA GLY A 72 -5.57 -0.09 9.53
C GLY A 72 -6.93 0.58 9.42
N GLY A 73 -7.88 -0.05 8.73
CA GLY A 73 -9.21 0.48 8.45
C GLY A 73 -9.22 1.49 7.30
N TRP A 74 -8.28 1.38 6.36
CA TRP A 74 -8.13 2.26 5.20
C TRP A 74 -8.73 1.68 3.93
N VAL A 75 -9.03 2.55 2.97
CA VAL A 75 -9.44 2.16 1.62
C VAL A 75 -8.25 2.29 0.68
N VAL A 76 -7.94 1.25 -0.09
CA VAL A 76 -6.90 1.32 -1.13
C VAL A 76 -7.55 1.60 -2.49
N VAL A 77 -7.00 2.55 -3.22
CA VAL A 77 -7.33 2.83 -4.62
C VAL A 77 -6.13 2.43 -5.48
N PRO A 78 -6.17 1.23 -6.11
CA PRO A 78 -5.14 0.82 -7.05
C PRO A 78 -5.11 1.76 -8.25
N VAL A 79 -3.92 2.29 -8.56
CA VAL A 79 -3.67 3.11 -9.73
C VAL A 79 -2.86 2.30 -10.73
N ASN A 80 -3.29 2.33 -12.00
CA ASN A 80 -2.53 1.68 -13.06
C ASN A 80 -1.17 2.36 -13.20
N TRP A 81 -0.10 1.60 -13.07
CA TRP A 81 1.27 2.11 -13.09
C TRP A 81 1.72 2.67 -14.45
N HIS A 82 0.96 2.44 -15.53
CA HIS A 82 1.20 3.07 -16.84
C HIS A 82 0.62 4.49 -16.95
N TRP A 83 -0.14 4.96 -15.96
CA TRP A 83 -0.77 6.28 -16.00
C TRP A 83 0.23 7.40 -15.77
N VAL A 84 -0.06 8.55 -16.36
CA VAL A 84 0.74 9.77 -16.26
C VAL A 84 0.27 10.66 -15.11
N ALA A 85 1.02 11.74 -14.85
CA ALA A 85 0.81 12.61 -13.70
C ALA A 85 -0.62 13.18 -13.63
N ASP A 86 -1.15 13.65 -14.77
CA ASP A 86 -2.49 14.26 -14.84
C ASP A 86 -3.61 13.27 -14.46
N GLU A 87 -3.44 11.99 -14.79
CA GLU A 87 -4.39 10.91 -14.50
C GLU A 87 -4.30 10.51 -13.03
N LEU A 88 -3.08 10.42 -12.49
CA LEU A 88 -2.86 10.18 -11.06
C LEU A 88 -3.43 11.33 -10.21
N ALA A 89 -3.22 12.59 -10.60
CA ALA A 89 -3.79 13.76 -9.93
C ALA A 89 -5.33 13.70 -9.91
N TYR A 90 -5.95 13.31 -11.02
CA TYR A 90 -7.39 13.09 -11.08
C TYR A 90 -7.84 12.00 -10.11
N VAL A 91 -7.13 10.87 -10.02
CA VAL A 91 -7.47 9.80 -9.06
C VAL A 91 -7.36 10.29 -7.64
N ILE A 92 -6.28 10.97 -7.27
CA ILE A 92 -6.05 11.51 -5.92
C ILE A 92 -7.23 12.38 -5.51
N GLN A 93 -7.61 13.33 -6.38
CA GLN A 93 -8.73 14.24 -6.13
C GLN A 93 -10.06 13.50 -6.04
N ASN A 94 -10.39 12.66 -7.03
CA ASN A 94 -11.69 12.01 -7.13
C ASN A 94 -11.91 10.96 -6.01
N SER A 95 -10.84 10.32 -5.55
CA SER A 95 -10.89 9.34 -4.46
C SER A 95 -10.82 9.95 -3.06
N GLY A 96 -10.45 11.24 -2.95
CA GLY A 96 -10.16 11.87 -1.66
C GLY A 96 -8.98 11.22 -0.94
N SER A 97 -7.98 10.74 -1.70
CA SER A 97 -6.83 10.05 -1.12
C SER A 97 -6.04 10.98 -0.19
N ARG A 98 -5.80 10.52 1.04
CA ARG A 98 -4.98 11.22 2.06
C ARG A 98 -3.50 10.93 1.92
N ALA A 99 -3.14 9.84 1.26
CA ALA A 99 -1.77 9.48 0.97
C ALA A 99 -1.65 8.81 -0.41
N VAL A 100 -0.44 8.89 -0.97
CA VAL A 100 -0.04 8.17 -2.17
C VAL A 100 1.15 7.31 -1.81
N LEU A 101 1.02 5.99 -2.00
CA LEU A 101 2.13 5.06 -1.96
C LEU A 101 2.52 4.73 -3.39
N VAL A 102 3.81 4.88 -3.70
CA VAL A 102 4.32 4.76 -5.06
C VAL A 102 5.58 3.92 -5.08
N ASP A 103 5.67 3.06 -6.08
CA ASP A 103 6.90 2.35 -6.42
C ASP A 103 7.99 3.36 -6.82
N GLU A 104 9.24 3.12 -6.41
CA GLU A 104 10.36 4.02 -6.70
C GLU A 104 10.48 4.40 -8.18
N ARG A 105 10.11 3.47 -9.08
CA ARG A 105 10.14 3.66 -10.54
C ARG A 105 9.18 4.75 -11.04
N PHE A 106 8.16 5.10 -10.26
CA PHE A 106 7.12 6.06 -10.64
C PHE A 106 7.09 7.30 -9.75
N VAL A 107 8.12 7.52 -8.93
CA VAL A 107 8.20 8.68 -8.03
C VAL A 107 8.09 10.00 -8.78
N GLU A 108 8.71 10.12 -9.96
CA GLU A 108 8.62 11.35 -10.76
C GLU A 108 7.18 11.67 -11.17
N VAL A 109 6.39 10.65 -11.52
CA VAL A 109 4.96 10.79 -11.85
C VAL A 109 4.17 11.25 -10.63
N ALA A 110 4.40 10.65 -9.46
CA ALA A 110 3.72 11.04 -8.22
C ALA A 110 4.09 12.45 -7.76
N VAL A 111 5.36 12.85 -7.90
CA VAL A 111 5.82 14.21 -7.56
C VAL A 111 5.18 15.23 -8.50
N ALA A 112 5.11 14.94 -9.81
CA ALA A 112 4.46 15.80 -10.78
C ALA A 112 2.95 15.92 -10.51
N ALA A 113 2.27 14.80 -10.21
CA ALA A 113 0.85 14.79 -9.89
C ALA A 113 0.52 15.67 -8.67
N ARG A 114 1.41 15.71 -7.66
CA ARG A 114 1.26 16.55 -6.45
C ARG A 114 1.40 18.06 -6.70
N GLN A 115 1.94 18.47 -7.85
CA GLN A 115 2.01 19.89 -8.23
C GLN A 115 0.74 20.35 -8.95
N ASP A 116 -0.16 19.42 -9.29
CA ASP A 116 -1.43 19.76 -9.91
C ASP A 116 -2.34 20.45 -8.91
N GLU A 117 -2.96 21.55 -9.33
CA GLU A 117 -3.86 22.37 -8.49
C GLU A 117 -5.10 21.59 -8.01
N ARG A 118 -5.41 20.44 -8.63
CA ARG A 118 -6.48 19.54 -8.23
C ARG A 118 -6.14 18.67 -7.02
N SER A 119 -4.85 18.44 -6.77
CA SER A 119 -4.33 17.45 -5.81
C SER A 119 -4.08 17.98 -4.40
#